data_AF-A0A2E2TKX7-F1
#
_entry.id   AF-A0A2E2TKX7-F1
#
_cell.length_a   1.000
_cell.length_b   1.000
_cell.length_c   1.000
_cell.angle_alpha   90.00
_cell.angle_beta   90.00
_cell.angle_gamma   90.00
#
_symmetry.space_group_name_H-M   'P 1'
#
loop_
_entity.id
_entity.type
_entity.pdbx_description
1 polymer ?
#
loop_
_entity_poly.entity_id
_entity_poly.type
_entity_poly.pdbx_seq_one_letter_code
_entity_poly.pdbx_strand_id
1 'polypeptide(L)' 'MDVKQDANKIYESSMTRSEKINQLQNLILDSKNELDAQEQNMRPEIRHNLSEGLRVATNYLRELQKSL' A
#
# COMPACT_ATOMS: atom_id res chain seq x y z
N MET A 1 -4.15 11.07 1.93
CA MET A 1 -4.28 9.79 1.22
C MET A 1 -4.58 8.71 2.24
N ASP A 2 -5.58 7.86 2.04
CA ASP A 2 -5.86 6.71 2.92
C ASP A 2 -5.35 5.44 2.23
N VAL A 3 -4.06 5.19 2.39
CA VAL A 3 -3.35 4.07 1.74
C VAL A 3 -3.96 2.73 2.13
N LYS A 4 -4.48 2.60 3.35
CA LYS A 4 -5.12 1.38 3.82
C LYS A 4 -6.42 1.13 3.05
N GLN A 5 -7.26 2.16 2.89
CA GLN A 5 -8.49 2.05 2.12
C GLN A 5 -8.20 1.69 0.65
N ASP A 6 -7.16 2.28 0.06
CA ASP A 6 -6.79 2.00 -1.32
C ASP A 6 -6.24 0.58 -1.49
N ALA A 7 -5.42 0.09 -0.54
CA ALA A 7 -4.97 -1.29 -0.51
C ALA A 7 -6.14 -2.29 -0.44
N ASN A 8 -7.15 -2.01 0.40
CA ASN A 8 -8.35 -2.83 0.51
C ASN A 8 -9.14 -2.87 -0.80
N LYS A 9 -9.37 -1.71 -1.44
CA LYS A 9 -10.07 -1.63 -2.73
C LYS A 9 -9.37 -2.46 -3.80
N ILE A 10 -8.04 -2.38 -3.89
CA ILE A 10 -7.27 -3.17 -4.87
C ILE A 10 -7.45 -4.66 -4.59
N TYR A 11 -7.30 -5.08 -3.33
CA TYR A 11 -7.37 -6.49 -2.94
C TYR A 11 -8.77 -7.09 -3.16
N GLU A 12 -9.83 -6.35 -2.83
CA GLU A 12 -11.22 -6.78 -2.95
C GLU A 12 -11.80 -6.64 -4.38
N SER A 13 -11.12 -5.92 -5.27
CA SER A 13 -11.58 -5.71 -6.64
C SER A 13 -11.78 -7.01 -7.44
N SER A 14 -12.54 -6.94 -8.52
CA SER A 14 -12.73 -8.06 -9.46
C SER A 14 -11.59 -8.21 -10.48
N MET A 15 -10.49 -7.46 -10.33
CA MET A 15 -9.35 -7.51 -11.24
C MET A 15 -8.62 -8.85 -11.20
N THR A 16 -7.85 -9.15 -12.23
CA THR A 16 -7.00 -10.33 -12.23
C THR A 16 -5.93 -10.22 -11.13
N ARG A 17 -5.45 -11.37 -10.65
CA ARG A 17 -4.39 -11.43 -9.65
C ARG A 17 -3.14 -10.65 -10.07
N SER A 18 -2.75 -10.73 -11.35
CA SER A 18 -1.58 -10.02 -11.88
C SER A 18 -1.77 -8.49 -11.81
N GLU A 19 -2.96 -8.00 -12.17
CA GLU A 19 -3.29 -6.58 -12.05
C GLU A 19 -3.30 -6.11 -10.59
N LYS A 20 -3.87 -6.90 -9.67
CA LYS A 20 -3.83 -6.60 -8.23
C LYS A 20 -2.41 -6.50 -7.71
N ILE A 21 -1.54 -7.42 -8.11
CA ILE A 21 -0.11 -7.41 -7.73
C ILE A 21 0.56 -6.12 -8.23
N ASN A 22 0.38 -5.77 -9.51
CA ASN A 22 0.97 -4.57 -10.09
C ASN A 22 0.49 -3.30 -9.38
N GLN A 23 -0.82 -3.20 -9.10
CA GLN A 23 -1.37 -2.03 -8.41
C GLN A 23 -0.90 -1.93 -6.95
N LEU A 24 -0.82 -3.05 -6.22
CA LEU A 24 -0.28 -3.06 -4.86
C LEU A 24 1.20 -2.68 -4.84
N GLN A 25 2.00 -3.14 -5.81
CA GLN A 25 3.41 -2.74 -5.93
C GLN A 25 3.56 -1.24 -6.16
N ASN A 26 2.75 -0.66 -7.04
CA ASN A 26 2.76 0.78 -7.28
C ASN A 26 2.32 1.56 -6.03
N LEU A 27 1.23 1.15 -5.37
CA LEU A 27 0.75 1.78 -4.13
C LEU A 27 1.82 1.74 -3.03
N ILE A 28 2.55 0.64 -2.89
CA ILE A 28 3.66 0.50 -1.93
C ILE A 28 4.80 1.47 -2.29
N LEU A 29 5.17 1.57 -3.57
CA LEU A 29 6.23 2.48 -4.00
C LEU A 29 5.87 3.94 -3.72
N ASP A 30 4.67 4.35 -4.10
CA ASP A 30 4.17 5.72 -3.88
C ASP A 30 4.13 6.05 -2.39
N SER A 31 3.61 5.12 -1.58
CA SER A 31 3.52 5.30 -0.12
C SER A 31 4.89 5.41 0.54
N LYS A 32 5.92 4.69 0.04
CA LYS A 32 7.30 4.84 0.53
C LYS A 32 7.88 6.20 0.19
N ASN A 33 7.73 6.63 -1.06
CA ASN A 33 8.19 7.95 -1.49
C ASN A 33 7.53 9.08 -0.68
N GLU A 34 6.23 8.94 -0.36
CA GLU A 34 5.54 9.90 0.49
C GLU A 34 6.05 9.85 1.93
N LEU A 35 6.36 8.66 2.47
CA LEU A 35 6.90 8.51 3.81
C LEU A 35 8.27 9.17 3.96
N ASP A 36 9.14 9.00 2.97
CA ASP A 36 10.45 9.66 2.89
C ASP A 36 10.30 11.19 2.77
N ALA A 37 9.32 11.67 1.99
CA ALA A 37 9.01 13.10 1.92
C ALA A 37 8.48 13.65 3.26
N GLN A 38 7.75 12.84 4.03
CA GLN A 38 7.20 13.25 5.33
C GLN A 38 8.22 13.23 6.48
N GLU A 39 9.36 12.54 6.34
CA GLU A 39 10.45 12.61 7.34
C GLU A 39 10.93 14.05 7.59
N GLN A 40 10.88 14.89 6.56
CA GLN A 40 11.26 16.30 6.67
C GLN A 40 10.13 17.20 7.19
N ASN A 41 8.88 16.76 7.09
CA ASN A 41 7.68 17.59 7.35
C ASN A 41 7.08 17.40 8.76
N MET A 42 7.62 16.49 9.58
CA MET A 42 7.22 16.28 10.99
C MET A 42 5.70 16.13 11.20
N ARG A 43 4.99 15.45 10.29
CA ARG A 43 3.54 15.14 10.42
C ARG A 43 3.33 13.68 10.87
N PRO A 44 3.32 13.39 12.18
CA PRO A 44 3.29 12.03 12.70
C PRO A 44 2.01 11.27 12.34
N GLU A 45 0.87 11.95 12.23
CA GLU A 45 -0.42 11.33 11.86
C GLU A 45 -0.39 10.79 10.43
N ILE A 46 0.19 11.56 9.49
CA ILE A 46 0.35 11.13 8.10
C ILE A 46 1.32 9.94 8.05
N ARG A 47 2.44 10.03 8.77
CA ARG A 47 3.41 8.92 8.84
C ARG A 47 2.79 7.65 9.40
N HIS A 48 1.94 7.76 10.42
CA HIS A 48 1.22 6.62 10.99
C HIS A 48 0.27 5.99 9.97
N ASN A 49 -0.54 6.81 9.28
CA ASN A 49 -1.48 6.31 8.27
C ASN A 49 -0.75 5.64 7.09
N LEU A 50 0.32 6.27 6.58
CA LEU A 50 1.16 5.69 5.52
C LEU A 50 1.80 4.37 5.97
N SER A 51 2.31 4.30 7.20
CA SER A 51 2.93 3.08 7.75
C SER A 51 1.94 1.92 7.87
N GLU A 52 0.74 2.19 8.39
CA GLU A 52 -0.31 1.18 8.50
C GLU A 52 -0.82 0.73 7.12
N GLY A 53 -1.02 1.66 6.19
CA GLY A 53 -1.37 1.34 4.81
C GLY A 53 -0.31 0.50 4.09
N LEU A 54 0.96 0.86 4.23
CA LEU A 54 2.10 0.09 3.70
C LEU A 54 2.14 -1.34 4.24
N ARG A 55 1.91 -1.51 5.54
CA ARG A 55 1.85 -2.83 6.18
C ARG A 55 0.74 -3.68 5.57
N VAL A 56 -0.45 -3.13 5.40
CA VAL A 56 -1.60 -3.82 4.80
C VAL A 56 -1.34 -4.18 3.34
N ALA A 57 -0.90 -3.21 2.52
CA ALA A 57 -0.60 -3.43 1.10
C ALA A 57 0.48 -4.50 0.90
N THR A 58 1.52 -4.50 1.73
CA THR A 58 2.61 -5.50 1.68
C THR A 58 2.10 -6.90 2.07
N ASN A 59 1.20 -6.99 3.04
CA ASN A 59 0.59 -8.26 3.42
C ASN A 59 -0.26 -8.84 2.29
N TYR A 60 -1.11 -8.02 1.67
CA TYR A 60 -1.91 -8.42 0.51
C TYR A 60 -1.04 -8.85 -0.67
N LEU A 61 0.03 -8.10 -0.96
CA LEU A 61 0.98 -8.48 -2.00
C LEU A 61 1.60 -9.85 -1.70
N ARG A 62 2.00 -10.10 -0.45
CA ARG A 62 2.57 -11.38 -0.02
C ARG A 62 1.57 -12.52 -0.15
N GLU A 63 0.32 -12.34 0.25
CA GLU A 63 -0.74 -13.34 0.08
C GLU A 63 -0.96 -13.67 -1.40
N LEU A 64 -1.13 -12.62 -2.21
CA LEU A 64 -1.26 -12.77 -3.65
C LEU A 64 0.00 -13.33 -4.32
N GLN A 65 1.17 -13.30 -3.72
CA GLN A 65 2.38 -13.95 -4.27
C GLN A 65 2.56 -15.38 -3.76
N LYS A 66 2.09 -15.71 -2.56
CA LYS A 66 2.20 -17.05 -1.98
C LYS A 66 1.21 -18.06 -2.55
N SER A 67 0.06 -17.63 -3.07
CA SER A 67 -0.92 -18.52 -3.71
C SER A 67 -0.49 -19.01 -5.11
N LEU A 68 0.81 -18.97 -5.44
CA LEU A 68 1.41 -19.40 -6.70
C LEU A 68 1.95 -20.82 -6.51
#